data_AF-A0A1U9MK18-F1
#
_entry.id   AF-A0A1U9MK18-F1
#
_cell.length_a   1.000
_cell.length_b   1.000
_cell.length_c   1.000
_cell.angle_alpha   90.00
_cell.angle_beta   90.00
_cell.angle_gamma   90.00
#
_symmetry.space_group_name_H-M   'P 1'
#
loop_
_entity.id
_entity.type
_entity.pdbx_description
1 polymer ?
#
loop_
_entity_poly.entity_id
_entity_poly.type
_entity_poly.pdbx_seq_one_letter_code
_entity_poly.pdbx_strand_id
1 'polypeptide(L)'
;MPSIIETTVYQISELEEPAKEEARSWYRQHGLYDDWFEFVYEDFLAIAKILGLDIKERCHTNRFGHSYCEPQIYFRGFWCQGDGASFCAFYSYQKGSTKAIREYAPKDEVLHDIADELYDLQKRNFFQLHVDITQDSSMYCHENTMQFFLERYSPSYQLCTENAEKEVACIFRRLAKWLYRALEAEYEYQTSDKIIDECLAANEYTFTAEGRRFG
;
A
#
# COMPACT_ATOMS: atom_id res chain seq x y z
N MET A 1 -37.63 22.18 -27.98
CA MET A 1 -38.49 21.10 -27.46
C MET A 1 -37.61 19.91 -27.17
N PRO A 2 -37.67 19.29 -25.98
CA PRO A 2 -36.95 18.06 -25.71
C PRO A 2 -37.57 16.88 -26.48
N SER A 3 -36.73 15.94 -26.92
CA SER A 3 -37.14 14.67 -27.53
C SER A 3 -36.84 13.53 -26.55
N ILE A 4 -37.76 12.59 -26.40
CA ILE A 4 -37.60 11.41 -25.53
C ILE A 4 -37.08 10.24 -26.37
N ILE A 5 -36.07 9.54 -25.85
CA ILE A 5 -35.53 8.30 -26.43
C ILE A 5 -35.80 7.18 -25.41
N GLU A 6 -36.49 6.12 -25.84
CA GLU A 6 -36.71 4.93 -25.03
C GLU A 6 -35.58 3.93 -25.29
N THR A 7 -35.00 3.35 -24.23
CA THR A 7 -33.93 2.35 -24.35
C THR A 7 -34.12 1.30 -23.26
N THR A 8 -34.11 0.02 -23.65
CA THR A 8 -34.15 -1.10 -22.71
C THR A 8 -32.77 -1.32 -22.12
N VAL A 9 -32.70 -1.43 -20.80
CA VAL A 9 -31.46 -1.65 -20.06
C VAL A 9 -31.60 -2.86 -19.14
N TYR A 10 -30.46 -3.45 -18.80
CA TYR A 10 -30.33 -4.70 -18.08
C TYR A 10 -29.37 -4.54 -16.91
N GLN A 11 -29.60 -5.29 -15.83
CA GLN A 11 -28.64 -5.50 -14.75
C GLN A 11 -27.61 -6.57 -15.15
N ILE A 12 -26.46 -6.59 -14.48
CA ILE A 12 -25.35 -7.52 -14.78
C ILE A 12 -25.80 -9.00 -14.78
N SER A 13 -26.73 -9.37 -13.90
CA SER A 13 -27.29 -10.74 -13.81
C SER A 13 -28.17 -11.13 -15.00
N GLU A 14 -28.67 -10.16 -15.75
CA GLU A 14 -29.59 -10.33 -16.88
C GLU A 14 -28.88 -10.34 -18.24
N LEU A 15 -27.58 -10.02 -18.25
CA LEU A 15 -26.76 -10.02 -19.46
C LEU A 15 -26.31 -11.44 -19.85
N GLU A 16 -26.07 -11.63 -21.15
CA GLU A 16 -25.36 -12.82 -21.66
C GLU A 16 -23.86 -12.69 -21.41
N GLU A 17 -23.13 -13.82 -21.32
CA GLU A 17 -21.69 -13.85 -20.98
C GLU A 17 -20.79 -12.86 -21.77
N PRO A 18 -20.89 -12.70 -23.11
CA PRO A 18 -20.07 -11.71 -23.82
C PRO A 18 -20.40 -10.26 -23.42
N ALA A 19 -21.65 -9.97 -23.05
CA ALA A 19 -22.07 -8.66 -22.58
C ALA A 19 -21.66 -8.41 -21.12
N LYS A 20 -21.63 -9.46 -20.28
CA LYS A 20 -21.06 -9.37 -18.93
C LYS A 20 -19.60 -9.00 -18.96
N GLU A 21 -18.81 -9.61 -19.84
CA GLU A 21 -17.38 -9.28 -19.93
C GLU A 21 -17.14 -7.83 -20.38
N GLU A 22 -17.97 -7.30 -21.30
CA GLU A 22 -17.92 -5.88 -21.68
C GLU A 22 -18.25 -4.98 -20.48
N ALA A 23 -19.28 -5.32 -19.70
CA ALA A 23 -19.66 -4.59 -18.49
C ALA A 23 -18.54 -4.63 -17.42
N ARG A 24 -17.90 -5.79 -17.22
CA ARG A 24 -16.75 -5.93 -16.31
C ARG A 24 -15.55 -5.14 -16.79
N SER A 25 -15.24 -5.17 -18.08
CA SER A 25 -14.17 -4.38 -18.70
C SER A 25 -14.39 -2.89 -18.45
N TRP A 26 -15.62 -2.40 -18.61
CA TRP A 26 -15.97 -1.02 -18.26
C TRP A 26 -15.70 -0.73 -16.77
N TYR A 27 -16.09 -1.63 -15.87
CA TYR A 27 -15.86 -1.47 -14.43
C TYR A 27 -14.37 -1.48 -14.06
N ARG A 28 -13.55 -2.36 -14.63
CA ARG A 28 -12.09 -2.36 -14.38
C ARG A 28 -11.41 -1.06 -14.79
N GLN A 29 -11.99 -0.35 -15.76
CA GLN A 29 -11.46 0.93 -16.25
C GLN A 29 -11.97 2.14 -15.45
N HIS A 30 -13.18 2.09 -14.88
CA HIS A 30 -13.86 3.29 -14.35
C HIS A 30 -14.53 3.10 -12.98
N GLY A 31 -14.75 1.87 -12.55
CA GLY A 31 -15.56 1.53 -11.38
C GLY A 31 -14.76 1.34 -10.10
N LEU A 32 -13.45 1.15 -10.19
CA LEU A 32 -12.57 1.13 -9.02
C LEU A 32 -12.45 2.56 -8.47
N TYR A 33 -12.77 2.76 -7.19
CA TYR A 33 -12.62 4.07 -6.56
C TYR A 33 -11.14 4.46 -6.45
N ASP A 34 -10.88 5.77 -6.47
CA ASP A 34 -9.51 6.32 -6.41
C ASP A 34 -8.78 5.98 -5.09
N ASP A 35 -9.51 5.57 -4.05
CA ASP A 35 -9.06 5.29 -2.68
C ASP A 35 -9.06 3.79 -2.33
N TRP A 36 -9.16 2.90 -3.33
CA TRP A 36 -9.21 1.44 -3.12
C TRP A 36 -8.11 0.87 -2.22
N PHE A 37 -6.95 1.54 -2.15
CA PHE A 37 -5.78 1.15 -1.37
C PHE A 37 -5.81 1.61 0.10
N GLU A 38 -6.79 2.42 0.51
CA GLU A 38 -6.84 3.05 1.83
C GLU A 38 -6.74 2.03 2.97
N PHE A 39 -7.47 0.92 2.89
CA PHE A 39 -7.41 -0.15 3.91
C PHE A 39 -6.03 -0.81 4.01
N VAL A 40 -5.32 -0.97 2.88
CA VAL A 40 -3.96 -1.50 2.87
C VAL A 40 -3.00 -0.51 3.52
N TYR A 41 -3.20 0.79 3.29
CA TYR A 41 -2.42 1.84 3.93
C TYR A 41 -2.67 1.88 5.43
N GLU A 42 -3.92 1.81 5.88
CA GLU A 42 -4.27 1.76 7.31
C GLU A 42 -3.62 0.57 8.02
N ASP A 43 -3.71 -0.63 7.42
CA ASP A 43 -3.08 -1.84 7.95
C ASP A 43 -1.54 -1.70 8.00
N PHE A 44 -0.95 -1.18 6.93
CA PHE A 44 0.50 -0.92 6.89
C PHE A 44 0.94 0.10 7.93
N LEU A 45 0.17 1.16 8.18
CA LEU A 45 0.48 2.14 9.22
C LEU A 45 0.45 1.51 10.63
N ALA A 46 -0.50 0.60 10.89
CA ALA A 46 -0.55 -0.16 12.14
C ALA A 46 0.68 -1.08 12.29
N ILE A 47 1.05 -1.80 11.23
CA ILE A 47 2.25 -2.66 11.19
C ILE A 47 3.52 -1.84 11.39
N ALA A 48 3.66 -0.72 10.68
CA ALA A 48 4.79 0.19 10.78
C ALA A 48 4.97 0.65 12.23
N LYS A 49 3.89 1.10 12.87
CA LYS A 49 3.89 1.52 14.27
C LYS A 49 4.31 0.40 15.23
N ILE A 50 3.83 -0.83 15.01
CA ILE A 50 4.23 -2.00 15.80
C ILE A 50 5.74 -2.28 15.68
N LEU A 51 6.28 -2.15 14.47
CA LEU A 51 7.69 -2.36 14.18
C LEU A 51 8.60 -1.22 14.67
N GLY A 52 8.04 -0.08 15.12
CA GLY A 52 8.79 1.09 15.58
C GLY A 52 9.10 2.10 14.46
N LEU A 53 8.33 2.06 13.38
CA LEU A 53 8.34 3.04 12.31
C LEU A 53 7.28 4.13 12.57
N ASP A 54 7.70 5.37 12.41
CA ASP A 54 6.84 6.55 12.35
C ASP A 54 6.84 7.05 10.89
N ILE A 55 5.76 6.76 10.16
CA ILE A 55 5.66 7.12 8.73
C ILE A 55 5.57 8.64 8.63
N LYS A 56 6.43 9.24 7.81
CA LYS A 56 6.44 10.68 7.62
C LYS A 56 5.17 11.12 6.91
N GLU A 57 4.69 12.29 7.25
CA GLU A 57 3.53 12.89 6.59
C GLU A 57 3.94 14.05 5.69
N ARG A 58 3.18 14.24 4.62
CA ARG A 58 3.26 15.43 3.78
C ARG A 58 1.97 16.23 3.94
N CYS A 59 2.08 17.42 4.50
CA CYS A 59 0.94 18.31 4.63
C CYS A 59 0.78 19.19 3.39
N HIS A 60 -0.45 19.25 2.90
CA HIS A 60 -0.87 20.05 1.76
C HIS A 60 -1.88 21.09 2.22
N THR A 61 -1.84 22.27 1.62
CA THR A 61 -2.85 23.30 1.83
C THR A 61 -3.61 23.51 0.53
N ASN A 62 -4.91 23.32 0.56
CA ASN A 62 -5.75 23.54 -0.61
C ASN A 62 -5.92 25.05 -0.87
N ARG A 63 -6.49 25.40 -2.04
CA ARG A 63 -6.72 26.80 -2.42
C ARG A 63 -7.70 27.55 -1.49
N PHE A 64 -8.39 26.84 -0.60
CA PHE A 64 -9.33 27.38 0.39
C PHE A 64 -8.72 27.49 1.79
N GLY A 65 -7.43 27.22 1.96
CA GLY A 65 -6.72 27.34 3.24
C GLY A 65 -6.92 26.16 4.21
N HIS A 66 -7.56 25.07 3.77
CA HIS A 66 -7.63 23.85 4.57
C HIS A 66 -6.35 23.04 4.38
N SER A 67 -5.77 22.59 5.48
CA SER A 67 -4.61 21.71 5.49
C SER A 67 -5.04 20.26 5.74
N TYR A 68 -4.50 19.34 4.95
CA TYR A 68 -4.58 17.90 5.20
C TYR A 68 -3.17 17.32 5.10
N CYS A 69 -2.90 16.23 5.80
CA CYS A 69 -1.62 15.55 5.75
C CYS A 69 -1.85 14.11 5.27
N GLU A 70 -0.99 13.65 4.38
CA GLU A 70 -1.01 12.28 3.86
C GLU A 70 0.27 11.55 4.25
N PRO A 71 0.22 10.25 4.55
CA PRO A 71 1.42 9.47 4.80
C PRO A 71 2.27 9.41 3.52
N GLN A 72 3.59 9.51 3.68
CA GLN A 72 4.56 9.39 2.58
C GLN A 72 4.77 7.92 2.21
N ILE A 73 3.73 7.32 1.64
CA ILE A 73 3.71 5.98 1.07
C ILE A 73 3.43 6.12 -0.43
N TYR A 74 4.23 5.44 -1.23
CA TYR A 74 4.18 5.53 -2.68
C TYR A 74 4.16 4.14 -3.29
N PHE A 75 3.34 3.94 -4.32
CA PHE A 75 3.39 2.74 -5.14
C PHE A 75 3.05 3.08 -6.60
N ARG A 76 3.35 2.15 -7.50
CA ARG A 76 3.01 2.30 -8.92
C ARG A 76 2.86 0.94 -9.59
N GLY A 77 1.77 0.79 -10.35
CA GLY A 77 1.56 -0.30 -11.32
C GLY A 77 1.52 -1.70 -10.72
N PHE A 78 1.29 -2.70 -11.59
CA PHE A 78 1.36 -4.15 -11.32
C PHE A 78 1.83 -4.96 -12.54
N TRP A 79 2.36 -4.29 -13.56
CA TRP A 79 2.49 -4.88 -14.90
C TRP A 79 3.80 -4.55 -15.62
N CYS A 80 4.64 -3.68 -15.05
CA CYS A 80 5.89 -3.23 -15.64
C CYS A 80 7.10 -3.53 -14.75
N GLN A 81 8.24 -3.75 -15.38
CA GLN A 81 9.52 -3.81 -14.68
C GLN A 81 9.85 -2.43 -14.09
N GLY A 82 9.91 -2.35 -12.76
CA GLY A 82 10.11 -1.09 -12.02
C GLY A 82 8.89 -0.66 -11.21
N ASP A 83 7.79 -1.42 -11.28
CA ASP A 83 6.67 -1.30 -10.36
C ASP A 83 7.09 -1.78 -8.96
N GLY A 84 6.47 -1.20 -7.95
CA GLY A 84 6.83 -1.45 -6.56
C GLY A 84 6.15 -0.48 -5.60
N ALA A 85 6.59 -0.55 -4.35
CA ALA A 85 6.23 0.42 -3.32
C ALA A 85 7.48 0.94 -2.60
N SER A 86 7.37 2.13 -2.04
CA SER A 86 8.36 2.77 -1.18
C SER A 86 7.65 3.63 -0.13
N PHE A 87 8.37 3.97 0.94
CA PHE A 87 7.84 4.81 2.01
C PHE A 87 8.95 5.63 2.67
N CYS A 88 8.58 6.74 3.31
CA CYS A 88 9.47 7.54 4.13
C CYS A 88 9.04 7.42 5.60
N ALA A 89 10.01 7.22 6.50
CA ALA A 89 9.72 6.99 7.91
C ALA A 89 10.92 7.35 8.79
N PHE A 90 10.67 7.53 10.08
CA PHE A 90 11.69 7.41 11.12
C PHE A 90 11.56 6.05 11.79
N TYR A 91 12.67 5.37 12.00
CA TYR A 91 12.70 4.12 12.75
C TYR A 91 13.45 4.29 14.06
N SER A 92 12.89 3.74 15.13
CA SER A 92 13.57 3.52 16.41
C SER A 92 13.11 2.20 17.03
N TYR A 93 13.90 1.64 17.96
CA TYR A 93 13.54 0.37 18.57
C TYR A 93 12.24 0.47 19.39
N GLN A 94 11.24 -0.33 19.01
CA GLN A 94 10.02 -0.49 19.79
C GLN A 94 10.08 -1.77 20.63
N LYS A 95 10.05 -1.60 21.96
CA LYS A 95 10.09 -2.73 22.90
C LYS A 95 8.85 -3.62 22.72
N GLY A 96 9.08 -4.91 22.47
CA GLY A 96 8.01 -5.90 22.32
C GLY A 96 7.42 -6.00 20.91
N SER A 97 8.00 -5.33 19.91
CA SER A 97 7.56 -5.39 18.51
C SER A 97 7.40 -6.83 17.99
N THR A 98 8.35 -7.72 18.29
CA THR A 98 8.33 -9.13 17.87
C THR A 98 7.13 -9.93 18.39
N LYS A 99 6.68 -9.63 19.62
CA LYS A 99 5.48 -10.25 20.18
C LYS A 99 4.21 -9.61 19.61
N ALA A 100 4.18 -8.28 19.57
CA ALA A 100 3.03 -7.52 19.10
C ALA A 100 2.69 -7.82 17.64
N ILE A 101 3.70 -7.98 16.76
CA ILE A 101 3.44 -8.30 15.34
C ILE A 101 2.84 -9.69 15.15
N ARG A 102 3.20 -10.65 16.02
CA ARG A 102 2.65 -12.01 16.01
C ARG A 102 1.22 -12.06 16.54
N GLU A 103 0.86 -11.16 17.45
CA GLU A 103 -0.52 -11.00 17.90
C GLU A 103 -1.37 -10.31 16.83
N TYR A 104 -0.81 -9.32 16.14
CA TYR A 104 -1.50 -8.56 15.09
C TYR A 104 -1.70 -9.36 13.81
N ALA A 105 -0.64 -9.97 13.28
CA ALA A 105 -0.63 -10.74 12.04
C ALA A 105 -0.12 -12.17 12.28
N PRO A 106 -0.90 -13.03 12.95
CA PRO A 106 -0.43 -14.35 13.43
C PRO A 106 -0.02 -15.33 12.33
N LYS A 107 -0.43 -15.10 11.08
CA LYS A 107 -0.13 -15.97 9.94
C LYS A 107 0.92 -15.39 8.99
N ASP A 108 1.41 -14.19 9.25
CA ASP A 108 2.35 -13.51 8.37
C ASP A 108 3.80 -13.74 8.79
N GLU A 109 4.37 -14.83 8.28
CA GLU A 109 5.76 -15.22 8.58
C GLU A 109 6.77 -14.16 8.10
N VAL A 110 6.47 -13.43 7.02
CA VAL A 110 7.36 -12.41 6.47
C VAL A 110 7.51 -11.23 7.45
N LEU A 111 6.41 -10.78 8.04
CA LEU A 111 6.44 -9.74 9.07
C LEU A 111 7.13 -10.21 10.35
N HIS A 112 6.99 -11.50 10.71
CA HIS A 112 7.68 -12.06 11.88
C HIS A 112 9.19 -12.07 11.67
N ASP A 113 9.65 -12.52 10.50
CA ASP A 113 11.08 -12.53 10.15
C ASP A 113 11.66 -11.11 10.15
N ILE A 114 10.94 -10.13 9.57
CA ILE A 114 11.35 -8.71 9.59
C ILE A 114 11.51 -8.22 11.03
N ALA A 115 10.55 -8.51 11.92
CA ALA A 115 10.61 -8.06 13.30
C ALA A 115 11.77 -8.69 14.08
N ASP A 116 12.05 -9.97 13.84
CA ASP A 116 13.15 -10.69 14.49
C ASP A 116 14.52 -10.18 14.00
N GLU A 117 14.67 -9.92 12.70
CA GLU A 117 15.88 -9.32 12.13
C GLU A 117 16.13 -7.90 12.68
N LEU A 118 15.08 -7.08 12.80
CA LEU A 118 15.18 -5.77 13.44
C LEU A 118 15.60 -5.88 14.90
N TYR A 119 15.07 -6.86 15.63
CA TYR A 119 15.43 -7.11 17.02
C TYR A 119 16.90 -7.50 17.16
N ASP A 120 17.39 -8.45 16.34
CA ASP A 120 18.78 -8.91 16.40
C ASP A 120 19.78 -7.81 15.99
N LEU A 121 19.40 -6.98 15.00
CA LEU A 121 20.17 -5.80 14.62
C LEU A 121 20.24 -4.78 15.76
N GLN A 122 19.11 -4.46 16.39
CA GLN A 122 19.08 -3.54 17.52
C GLN A 122 19.84 -4.09 18.72
N LYS A 123 19.70 -5.38 19.04
CA LYS A 123 20.40 -6.03 20.16
C LYS A 123 21.91 -5.92 20.04
N ARG A 124 22.47 -6.14 18.85
CA ARG A 124 23.91 -5.96 18.56
C ARG A 124 24.39 -4.51 18.73
N ASN A 125 23.48 -3.56 18.62
CA ASN A 125 23.73 -2.13 18.72
C ASN A 125 23.15 -1.51 20.01
N PHE A 126 22.89 -2.35 21.03
CA PHE A 126 22.37 -1.95 22.35
C PHE A 126 21.06 -1.15 22.30
N PHE A 127 20.22 -1.42 21.30
CA PHE A 127 18.92 -0.78 21.08
C PHE A 127 18.99 0.74 20.85
N GLN A 128 20.11 1.22 20.27
CA GLN A 128 20.39 2.64 20.06
C GLN A 128 20.32 3.08 18.59
N LEU A 129 19.97 2.17 17.66
CA LEU A 129 19.89 2.54 16.26
C LEU A 129 18.62 3.33 15.97
N HIS A 130 18.81 4.39 15.18
CA HIS A 130 17.76 5.21 14.62
C HIS A 130 18.01 5.31 13.12
N VAL A 131 16.96 5.24 12.31
CA VAL A 131 17.09 5.34 10.86
C VAL A 131 16.14 6.41 10.37
N ASP A 132 16.68 7.38 9.65
CA ASP A 132 15.89 8.25 8.79
C ASP A 132 15.79 7.58 7.41
N ILE A 133 14.56 7.24 7.03
CA ILE A 133 14.22 6.64 5.75
C ILE A 133 13.62 7.73 4.85
N THR A 134 14.24 7.92 3.70
CA THR A 134 13.77 8.84 2.67
C THR A 134 13.64 8.12 1.33
N GLN A 135 12.99 8.78 0.38
CA GLN A 135 12.90 8.35 -1.00
C GLN A 135 13.60 9.40 -1.88
N ASP A 136 14.35 8.95 -2.88
CA ASP A 136 14.89 9.83 -3.91
C ASP A 136 13.77 10.49 -4.69
N SER A 137 13.91 11.76 -5.06
CA SER A 137 12.89 12.56 -5.78
C SER A 137 12.56 12.09 -7.21
N SER A 138 12.85 10.83 -7.54
CA SER A 138 12.55 10.20 -8.81
C SER A 138 11.06 9.95 -8.97
N MET A 139 10.60 9.87 -10.21
CA MET A 139 9.25 9.42 -10.56
C MET A 139 9.05 7.90 -10.38
N TYR A 140 10.04 7.20 -9.82
CA TYR A 140 10.00 5.78 -9.54
C TYR A 140 9.76 5.54 -8.04
N CYS A 141 8.82 4.66 -7.74
CA CYS A 141 8.40 4.35 -6.39
C CYS A 141 8.52 2.83 -6.21
N HIS A 142 9.73 2.36 -5.88
CA HIS A 142 10.02 0.95 -5.62
C HIS A 142 11.08 0.85 -4.52
N GLU A 143 11.34 -0.34 -3.98
CA GLU A 143 12.18 -0.53 -2.79
C GLU A 143 13.61 0.02 -2.98
N ASN A 144 14.15 -0.04 -4.20
CA ASN A 144 15.50 0.44 -4.49
C ASN A 144 15.60 1.97 -4.59
N THR A 145 14.49 2.74 -4.54
CA THR A 145 14.52 4.21 -4.48
C THR A 145 14.59 4.74 -3.04
N MET A 146 14.51 3.84 -2.05
CA MET A 146 14.65 4.19 -0.64
C MET A 146 16.12 4.37 -0.27
N GLN A 147 16.38 5.43 0.49
CA GLN A 147 17.64 5.77 1.13
C GLN A 147 17.52 5.63 2.65
N PHE A 148 18.63 5.30 3.29
CA PHE A 148 18.68 4.99 4.71
C PHE A 148 19.83 5.74 5.35
N PHE A 149 19.53 6.65 6.27
CA PHE A 149 20.52 7.36 7.08
C PHE A 149 20.49 6.76 8.48
N LEU A 150 21.47 5.91 8.77
CA LEU A 150 21.58 5.19 10.03
C LEU A 150 22.41 6.00 11.03
N GLU A 151 21.84 6.21 12.20
CA GLU A 151 22.53 6.82 13.34
C GLU A 151 22.48 5.90 14.56
N ARG A 152 23.51 6.00 15.40
CA ARG A 152 23.57 5.33 16.70
C ARG A 152 23.75 6.36 17.80
N TYR A 153 22.73 6.55 18.63
CA TYR A 153 22.77 7.47 19.76
C TYR A 153 23.53 6.84 20.93
N SER A 154 24.85 6.82 20.80
CA SER A 154 25.77 6.37 21.85
C SER A 154 26.33 7.57 22.61
N PRO A 155 26.17 7.64 23.95
CA PRO A 155 26.81 8.66 24.78
C PRO A 155 28.34 8.66 24.68
N SER A 156 28.93 7.57 24.19
CA SER A 156 30.38 7.39 24.00
C SER A 156 30.81 7.42 22.53
N TYR A 157 29.96 7.92 21.62
CA TYR A 157 30.24 8.05 20.18
C TYR A 157 30.63 6.72 19.50
N GLN A 158 30.11 5.60 19.99
CA GLN A 158 30.34 4.30 19.35
C GLN A 158 29.66 4.25 17.98
N LEU A 159 30.41 3.81 16.98
CA LEU A 159 29.89 3.55 15.64
C LEU A 159 28.91 2.38 15.62
N CYS A 160 28.10 2.32 14.56
CA CYS A 160 27.25 1.17 14.24
C CYS A 160 28.11 -0.09 14.01
N THR A 161 27.51 -1.26 14.18
CA THR A 161 28.16 -2.52 13.81
C THR A 161 28.49 -2.57 12.31
N GLU A 162 29.55 -3.30 11.95
CA GLU A 162 29.90 -3.54 10.56
C GLU A 162 28.71 -4.11 9.78
N ASN A 163 28.43 -3.57 8.59
CA ASN A 163 27.28 -3.89 7.72
C ASN A 163 25.89 -3.47 8.21
N ALA A 164 25.74 -2.78 9.34
CA ALA A 164 24.42 -2.38 9.86
C ALA A 164 23.57 -1.62 8.82
N GLU A 165 24.18 -0.69 8.05
CA GLU A 165 23.49 0.05 6.98
C GLU A 165 22.92 -0.86 5.88
N LYS A 166 23.69 -1.89 5.49
CA LYS A 166 23.25 -2.85 4.46
C LYS A 166 22.10 -3.71 4.98
N GLU A 167 22.19 -4.18 6.23
CA GLU A 167 21.15 -4.97 6.87
C GLU A 167 19.85 -4.16 7.01
N VAL A 168 19.94 -2.91 7.48
CA VAL A 168 18.83 -1.95 7.51
C VAL A 168 18.17 -1.81 6.15
N ALA A 169 18.97 -1.57 5.11
CA ALA A 169 18.46 -1.42 3.76
C ALA A 169 17.76 -2.69 3.28
N CYS A 170 18.32 -3.88 3.52
CA CYS A 170 17.70 -5.16 3.17
C CYS A 170 16.36 -5.36 3.88
N ILE A 171 16.30 -5.08 5.18
CA ILE A 171 15.08 -5.27 5.99
C ILE A 171 13.96 -4.34 5.52
N PHE A 172 14.21 -3.03 5.41
CA PHE A 172 13.15 -2.09 5.04
C PHE A 172 12.74 -2.21 3.57
N ARG A 173 13.65 -2.62 2.67
CA ARG A 173 13.27 -2.98 1.30
C ARG A 173 12.38 -4.22 1.24
N ARG A 174 12.60 -5.20 2.11
CA ARG A 174 11.68 -6.35 2.23
C ARG A 174 10.31 -5.92 2.75
N LEU A 175 10.26 -4.99 3.71
CA LEU A 175 9.00 -4.42 4.17
C LEU A 175 8.26 -3.66 3.06
N ALA A 176 8.97 -2.89 2.23
CA ALA A 176 8.38 -2.23 1.07
C ALA A 176 7.84 -3.23 0.02
N LYS A 177 8.54 -4.36 -0.20
CA LYS A 177 8.04 -5.45 -1.05
C LYS A 177 6.81 -6.14 -0.47
N TRP A 178 6.75 -6.31 0.85
CA TRP A 178 5.57 -6.83 1.53
C TRP A 178 4.37 -5.92 1.29
N LEU A 179 4.53 -4.61 1.47
CA LEU A 179 3.48 -3.61 1.20
C LEU A 179 3.01 -3.70 -0.26
N TYR A 180 3.95 -3.77 -1.20
CA TYR A 180 3.62 -3.87 -2.61
C TYR A 180 2.78 -5.11 -2.95
N ARG A 181 3.10 -6.27 -2.35
CA ARG A 181 2.31 -7.50 -2.52
C ARG A 181 0.93 -7.40 -1.89
N ALA A 182 0.80 -6.71 -0.75
CA ALA A 182 -0.51 -6.47 -0.14
C ALA A 182 -1.39 -5.59 -1.04
N LEU A 183 -0.80 -4.55 -1.65
CA LEU A 183 -1.49 -3.69 -2.63
C LEU A 183 -1.90 -4.47 -3.88
N GLU A 184 -1.02 -5.33 -4.41
CA GLU A 184 -1.30 -6.17 -5.57
C GLU A 184 -2.45 -7.16 -5.28
N ALA A 185 -2.41 -7.83 -4.12
CA ALA A 185 -3.46 -8.77 -3.73
C ALA A 185 -4.83 -8.09 -3.56
N GLU A 186 -4.86 -6.88 -2.98
CA GLU A 186 -6.09 -6.10 -2.84
C GLU A 186 -6.63 -5.66 -4.20
N TYR A 187 -5.73 -5.20 -5.10
CA TYR A 187 -6.11 -4.83 -6.46
C TYR A 187 -6.70 -6.02 -7.23
N GLU A 188 -6.05 -7.19 -7.18
CA GLU A 188 -6.55 -8.41 -7.81
C GLU A 188 -7.90 -8.86 -7.23
N TYR A 189 -8.09 -8.72 -5.92
CA TYR A 189 -9.36 -9.02 -5.26
C TYR A 189 -10.48 -8.10 -5.74
N GLN A 190 -10.28 -6.78 -5.69
CA GLN A 190 -11.30 -5.80 -6.09
C GLN A 190 -11.61 -5.82 -7.60
N THR A 191 -10.65 -6.22 -8.43
CA THR A 191 -10.82 -6.35 -9.88
C THR A 191 -11.22 -7.76 -10.34
N SER A 192 -11.45 -8.69 -9.40
CA SER A 192 -11.92 -10.02 -9.71
C SER A 192 -13.37 -10.00 -10.21
N ASP A 193 -13.67 -10.84 -11.20
CA ASP A 193 -15.00 -10.90 -11.84
C ASP A 193 -16.15 -11.01 -10.84
N LYS A 194 -15.93 -11.80 -9.77
CA LYS A 194 -16.92 -12.00 -8.72
C LYS A 194 -17.22 -10.71 -7.97
N ILE A 195 -16.19 -9.99 -7.52
CA ILE A 195 -16.36 -8.75 -6.77
C ILE A 195 -16.93 -7.66 -7.67
N ILE A 196 -16.49 -7.61 -8.94
CA ILE A 196 -17.07 -6.72 -9.93
C ILE A 196 -18.56 -6.98 -10.10
N ASP A 197 -18.99 -8.23 -10.28
CA ASP A 197 -20.41 -8.57 -10.43
C ASP A 197 -21.22 -8.16 -9.19
N GLU A 198 -20.68 -8.39 -7.98
CA GLU A 198 -21.30 -7.97 -6.72
C GLU A 198 -21.42 -6.43 -6.62
N CYS A 199 -20.37 -5.69 -6.97
CA CYS A 199 -20.36 -4.23 -7.00
C CYS A 199 -21.30 -3.66 -8.06
N LEU A 200 -21.34 -4.27 -9.24
CA LEU A 200 -22.23 -3.87 -10.33
C LEU A 200 -23.70 -4.00 -9.93
N ALA A 201 -24.05 -5.11 -9.29
CA ALA A 201 -25.39 -5.37 -8.78
C ALA A 201 -25.74 -4.43 -7.60
N ALA A 202 -24.83 -4.23 -6.65
CA ALA A 202 -25.07 -3.40 -5.46
C ALA A 202 -25.28 -1.92 -5.79
N ASN A 203 -24.59 -1.41 -6.82
CA ASN A 203 -24.76 -0.04 -7.31
C ASN A 203 -25.89 0.11 -8.33
N GLU A 204 -26.63 -0.98 -8.62
CA GLU A 204 -27.74 -1.03 -9.59
C GLU A 204 -27.35 -0.51 -10.99
N TYR A 205 -26.08 -0.71 -11.40
CA TYR A 205 -25.61 -0.25 -12.70
C TYR A 205 -26.35 -0.94 -13.84
N THR A 206 -26.78 -0.13 -14.81
CA THR A 206 -27.56 -0.57 -15.96
C THR A 206 -26.73 -0.59 -17.24
N PHE A 207 -27.01 -1.55 -18.11
CA PHE A 207 -26.27 -1.82 -19.34
C PHE A 207 -27.20 -2.06 -20.53
N THR A 208 -26.72 -1.83 -21.75
CA THR A 208 -27.41 -2.29 -22.96
C THR A 208 -27.26 -3.81 -23.12
N ALA A 209 -27.99 -4.43 -24.06
CA ALA A 209 -27.87 -5.86 -24.34
C ALA A 209 -26.45 -6.29 -24.74
N GLU A 210 -25.65 -5.35 -25.27
CA GLU A 210 -24.24 -5.55 -25.63
C GLU A 210 -23.27 -5.30 -24.47
N GLY A 211 -23.75 -5.01 -23.26
CA GLY A 211 -22.92 -4.80 -22.07
C GLY A 211 -22.34 -3.39 -21.92
N ARG A 212 -22.83 -2.42 -22.71
CA ARG A 212 -22.36 -1.02 -22.60
C ARG A 212 -23.07 -0.29 -21.47
N ARG A 213 -22.32 0.42 -20.64
CA ARG A 213 -22.86 1.23 -19.53
C ARG A 213 -23.90 2.24 -20.06
N PHE A 214 -25.05 2.33 -19.39
CA PHE A 214 -26.13 3.25 -19.75
C PHE A 214 -26.60 4.12 -18.57
N GLY A 215 -26.52 5.44 -18.72
CA GLY A 215 -26.79 6.41 -17.64
C GLY A 215 -25.61 6.60 -16.71
#